data_AF-A0A9Q3DD63-F1
#
_entry.id   AF-A0A9Q3DD63-F1
#
_cell.length_a   1.000
_cell.length_b   1.000
_cell.length_c   1.000
_cell.angle_alpha   90.00
_cell.angle_beta   90.00
_cell.angle_gamma   90.00
#
_symmetry.space_group_name_H-M   'P 1'
#
loop_
_entity.id
_entity.type
_entity.pdbx_description
1 polymer ?
#
loop_
_entity_poly.entity_id
_entity_poly.type
_entity_poly.pdbx_seq_one_letter_code
_entity_poly.pdbx_strand_id
1 'polypeptide(L)'
;MSILGALASYIYVDWFNTHGKSTQLASIVPIMLICLNLPPSKRLKPENFYVPGIIPGPKEPTALQFNYLLIQLINELKELWQGYHFSPTSTGPSGAFICVAILTGIADVVSMSKLTGFISHSGNHYYNFCTIHKAQIEEIGTPFHYTHSYKNHKSTIAK
;
A
#
# COMPACT_ATOMS: atom_id res chain seq x y z
N MET A 1 -31.50 -7.61 5.25
CA MET A 1 -30.81 -6.63 6.10
C MET A 1 -29.70 -6.03 5.25
N SER A 2 -29.98 -4.92 4.59
CA SER A 2 -29.09 -4.22 3.66
C SER A 2 -27.91 -3.65 4.45
N ILE A 3 -26.76 -4.29 4.34
CA ILE A 3 -25.53 -3.77 4.95
C ILE A 3 -25.13 -2.57 4.10
N LEU A 4 -25.49 -1.37 4.58
CA LEU A 4 -24.72 -0.17 4.28
C LEU A 4 -23.33 -0.45 4.87
N GLY A 5 -22.40 -0.91 4.03
CA GLY A 5 -21.21 -1.61 4.50
C GLY A 5 -19.96 -0.79 4.31
N ALA A 6 -19.41 -0.24 5.39
CA ALA A 6 -18.05 0.28 5.37
C ALA A 6 -17.06 -0.89 5.52
N LEU A 7 -16.26 -1.13 4.49
CA LEU A 7 -15.19 -2.12 4.47
C LEU A 7 -13.85 -1.42 4.73
N ALA A 8 -13.19 -1.79 5.82
CA ALA A 8 -11.83 -1.41 6.12
C ALA A 8 -10.87 -2.45 5.53
N SER A 9 -9.81 -2.01 4.86
CA SER A 9 -8.78 -2.88 4.32
C SER A 9 -7.37 -2.33 4.59
N TYR A 10 -6.36 -3.18 4.51
CA TYR A 10 -4.98 -2.74 4.32
C TYR A 10 -4.48 -3.16 2.94
N ILE A 11 -3.56 -2.38 2.40
CA ILE A 11 -2.85 -2.72 1.17
C ILE A 11 -1.55 -3.45 1.52
N TYR A 12 -1.26 -4.54 0.84
CA TYR A 12 -0.03 -5.31 0.96
C TYR A 12 0.74 -5.30 -0.35
N VAL A 13 2.04 -5.08 -0.27
CA VAL A 13 2.95 -5.08 -1.43
C VAL A 13 4.26 -5.72 -1.03
N ASP A 14 4.69 -6.75 -1.77
CA ASP A 14 5.95 -7.43 -1.52
C ASP A 14 6.53 -8.05 -2.80
N TRP A 15 7.84 -8.26 -2.81
CA TRP A 15 8.57 -8.82 -3.93
C TRP A 15 8.76 -10.33 -3.76
N PHE A 16 7.95 -11.13 -4.45
CA PHE A 16 8.05 -12.58 -4.40
C PHE A 16 8.92 -13.13 -5.53
N ASN A 17 9.81 -14.07 -5.20
CA ASN A 17 10.52 -14.89 -6.19
C ASN A 17 9.69 -16.13 -6.52
N THR A 18 9.33 -16.33 -7.79
CA THR A 18 8.41 -17.41 -8.19
C THR A 18 9.10 -18.75 -8.43
N HIS A 19 10.42 -18.74 -8.59
CA HIS A 19 11.26 -19.94 -8.59
C HIS A 19 12.19 -19.85 -7.38
N GLY A 20 12.14 -20.83 -6.47
CA GLY A 20 12.95 -20.83 -5.23
C GLY A 20 14.45 -20.54 -5.45
N LYS A 21 15.18 -20.34 -4.33
CA LYS A 21 16.53 -19.75 -4.13
C LYS A 21 17.61 -19.76 -5.25
N SER A 22 17.50 -20.53 -6.33
CA SER A 22 18.53 -20.73 -7.34
C SER A 22 18.43 -19.88 -8.60
N THR A 23 17.30 -19.24 -8.92
CA THR A 23 17.17 -18.47 -10.18
C THR A 23 16.24 -17.27 -10.04
N GLN A 24 16.76 -16.04 -10.13
CA GLN A 24 15.97 -14.80 -10.30
C GLN A 24 15.33 -14.70 -11.71
N LEU A 25 14.94 -15.83 -12.31
CA LEU A 25 14.42 -15.85 -13.68
C LEU A 25 12.97 -15.35 -13.75
N ALA A 26 12.23 -15.40 -12.64
CA ALA A 26 10.88 -14.86 -12.55
C ALA A 26 10.55 -14.43 -11.12
N SER A 27 10.03 -13.22 -10.98
CA SER A 27 9.54 -12.65 -9.72
C SER A 27 8.26 -11.89 -10.01
N ILE A 28 7.48 -11.62 -8.97
CA ILE A 28 6.21 -10.88 -9.07
C ILE A 28 6.04 -9.94 -7.88
N VAL A 29 5.38 -8.81 -8.13
CA VAL A 29 4.88 -7.91 -7.08
C VAL A 29 3.37 -7.87 -7.16
N PRO A 30 2.66 -8.66 -6.36
CA PRO A 30 1.23 -8.48 -6.19
C PRO A 30 0.97 -7.24 -5.34
N ILE A 31 0.03 -6.42 -5.80
CA ILE A 31 -0.64 -5.44 -4.96
C ILE A 31 -1.91 -6.12 -4.46
N MET A 32 -2.06 -6.27 -3.15
CA MET A 32 -3.19 -6.98 -2.55
C MET A 32 -3.95 -6.08 -1.58
N LEU A 33 -5.27 -6.17 -1.56
CA LEU A 33 -6.11 -5.59 -0.52
C LEU A 33 -6.69 -6.72 0.34
N ILE A 34 -6.56 -6.55 1.65
CA ILE A 34 -7.04 -7.52 2.63
C ILE A 34 -8.10 -6.86 3.50
N CYS A 35 -9.31 -7.44 3.51
CA CYS A 35 -10.46 -6.94 4.26
C CYS A 35 -10.30 -7.23 5.76
N LEU A 36 -10.25 -6.16 6.56
CA LEU A 36 -10.11 -6.20 8.01
C LEU A 36 -11.43 -6.56 8.72
N ASN A 37 -12.58 -6.39 8.05
CA ASN A 37 -13.89 -6.78 8.58
C ASN A 37 -14.07 -8.30 8.70
N LEU A 38 -13.22 -9.09 8.03
CA LEU A 38 -13.22 -10.54 8.19
C LEU A 38 -12.61 -10.94 9.56
N PRO A 39 -13.06 -12.06 10.16
CA PRO A 39 -12.40 -12.63 11.34
C PRO A 39 -10.91 -12.90 11.07
N PRO A 40 -10.01 -12.73 12.05
CA PRO A 40 -8.57 -12.92 11.85
C PRO A 40 -8.18 -14.25 11.19
N SER A 41 -8.87 -15.34 11.53
CA SER A 41 -8.66 -16.67 10.96
C SER A 41 -9.03 -16.81 9.48
N LYS A 42 -9.72 -15.82 8.91
CA LYS A 42 -10.16 -15.79 7.50
C LYS A 42 -9.42 -14.76 6.65
N ARG A 43 -8.88 -13.69 7.25
CA ARG A 43 -8.27 -12.55 6.52
C ARG A 43 -7.16 -12.98 5.55
N LEU A 44 -6.28 -13.89 5.98
CA LEU A 44 -5.09 -14.29 5.24
C LEU A 44 -5.29 -15.53 4.37
N LYS A 45 -6.54 -15.91 4.10
CA LYS A 45 -6.82 -17.01 3.19
C LYS A 45 -6.77 -16.50 1.74
N PRO A 46 -6.15 -17.23 0.80
CA PRO A 46 -6.01 -16.79 -0.58
C PRO A 46 -7.33 -16.37 -1.25
N GLU A 47 -8.43 -17.04 -0.93
CA GLU A 47 -9.76 -16.72 -1.46
C GLU A 47 -10.32 -15.35 -1.00
N ASN A 48 -9.73 -14.73 0.02
CA ASN A 48 -10.15 -13.43 0.57
C ASN A 48 -9.22 -12.29 0.18
N PHE A 49 -8.21 -12.53 -0.67
CA PHE A 49 -7.35 -11.49 -1.21
C PHE A 49 -7.98 -10.87 -2.46
N TYR A 50 -8.11 -9.55 -2.47
CA TYR A 50 -8.38 -8.82 -3.69
C TYR A 50 -7.06 -8.37 -4.29
N VAL A 51 -6.74 -8.81 -5.52
CA VAL A 51 -5.46 -8.53 -6.18
C VAL A 51 -5.71 -7.61 -7.38
N PRO A 52 -5.75 -6.27 -7.20
CA PRO A 52 -6.01 -5.33 -8.28
C PRO A 52 -4.91 -5.30 -9.35
N GLY A 53 -3.70 -5.78 -9.04
CA GLY A 53 -2.61 -5.79 -10.01
C GLY A 53 -1.43 -6.64 -9.59
N ILE A 54 -0.70 -7.13 -10.59
CA ILE A 54 0.55 -7.88 -10.43
C ILE A 54 1.57 -7.26 -11.38
N ILE A 55 2.73 -6.87 -10.86
CA ILE A 55 3.85 -6.42 -11.69
C ILE A 55 4.77 -7.61 -11.95
N PRO A 56 4.97 -8.04 -13.20
CA PRO A 56 5.90 -9.10 -13.52
C PRO A 56 7.35 -8.62 -13.38
N GLY A 57 8.20 -9.51 -12.90
CA GLY A 57 9.66 -9.36 -12.87
C GLY A 57 10.32 -9.65 -14.21
N PRO A 58 11.63 -9.97 -14.24
CA PRO A 58 12.48 -10.46 -13.15
C PRO A 58 13.15 -9.37 -12.30
N LYS A 59 13.08 -8.10 -12.72
CA LYS A 59 13.72 -6.97 -12.03
C LYS A 59 12.73 -6.21 -11.18
N GLU A 60 13.22 -5.71 -10.06
CA GLU A 60 12.47 -4.83 -9.16
C GLU A 60 11.74 -3.73 -9.97
N PRO A 61 10.45 -3.47 -9.70
CA PRO A 61 9.68 -2.61 -10.59
C PRO A 61 10.11 -1.17 -10.38
N THR A 62 10.21 -0.43 -11.47
CA THR A 62 10.46 1.01 -11.42
C THR A 62 9.31 1.72 -10.71
N ALA A 63 9.58 2.89 -10.11
CA ALA A 63 8.53 3.72 -9.52
C ALA A 63 7.44 4.07 -10.55
N LEU A 64 7.80 4.24 -11.82
CA LEU A 64 6.86 4.51 -12.91
C LEU A 64 5.89 3.34 -13.15
N GLN A 65 6.41 2.11 -13.28
CA GLN A 65 5.57 0.90 -13.44
C GLN A 65 4.64 0.71 -12.24
N PHE A 66 5.15 0.96 -11.03
CA PHE A 66 4.37 0.89 -9.81
C PHE A 66 3.21 1.91 -9.81
N ASN A 67 3.52 3.16 -10.18
CA ASN A 67 2.55 4.24 -10.24
C ASN A 67 1.45 4.00 -11.26
N TYR A 68 1.74 3.37 -12.41
CA TYR A 68 0.70 3.05 -13.40
C TYR A 68 -0.39 2.16 -12.82
N LEU A 69 -0.05 1.15 -12.03
CA LEU A 69 -1.04 0.31 -11.35
C LEU A 69 -1.72 1.03 -10.19
N LEU A 70 -0.94 1.74 -9.37
CA LEU A 70 -1.49 2.48 -8.23
C LEU A 70 -2.50 3.54 -8.64
N ILE A 71 -2.28 4.27 -9.74
CA ILE A 71 -3.21 5.33 -10.19
C ILE A 71 -4.58 4.73 -10.50
N GLN A 72 -4.64 3.56 -11.15
CA GLN A 72 -5.91 2.90 -11.43
C GLN A 72 -6.61 2.50 -10.14
N LEU A 73 -5.87 1.84 -9.23
CA LEU A 73 -6.40 1.45 -7.93
C LEU A 73 -6.87 2.65 -7.10
N ILE A 74 -6.13 3.75 -7.08
CA ILE A 74 -6.49 4.98 -6.37
C ILE A 74 -7.78 5.59 -6.93
N ASN A 75 -7.99 5.53 -8.25
CA ASN A 75 -9.22 6.03 -8.86
C ASN A 75 -10.43 5.19 -8.43
N GLU A 76 -10.31 3.86 -8.48
CA GLU A 76 -11.36 2.95 -7.97
C GLU A 76 -11.63 3.17 -6.47
N LEU A 77 -10.57 3.32 -5.67
CA LEU A 77 -10.70 3.58 -4.23
C LEU A 77 -11.34 4.93 -3.93
N LYS A 78 -11.16 5.95 -4.76
CA LYS A 78 -11.84 7.25 -4.60
C LYS A 78 -13.34 7.13 -4.85
N GLU A 79 -13.74 6.34 -5.83
CA GLU A 79 -15.17 6.04 -6.07
C GLU A 79 -15.75 5.26 -4.90
N LEU A 80 -15.07 4.19 -4.48
CA LEU A 80 -15.47 3.38 -3.34
C LEU A 80 -15.44 4.16 -2.01
N TRP A 81 -14.63 5.20 -1.87
CA TRP A 81 -14.64 6.07 -0.69
C TRP A 81 -15.94 6.88 -0.59
N GLN A 82 -16.44 7.40 -1.72
CA GLN A 82 -17.75 8.08 -1.78
C GLN A 82 -18.91 7.09 -1.64
N GLY A 83 -18.65 5.82 -1.96
CA GLY A 83 -19.58 4.71 -1.87
C GLY A 83 -20.13 4.33 -3.23
N TYR A 84 -20.27 3.03 -3.46
CA TYR A 84 -20.72 2.45 -4.73
C TYR A 84 -21.90 1.52 -4.52
N HIS A 85 -22.90 1.60 -5.39
CA HIS A 85 -24.07 0.73 -5.35
C HIS A 85 -23.87 -0.49 -6.25
N PHE A 86 -23.56 -1.63 -5.63
CA PHE A 86 -23.45 -2.91 -6.31
C PHE A 86 -24.84 -3.42 -6.69
N SER A 87 -24.92 -4.00 -7.89
CA SER A 87 -26.15 -4.60 -8.40
C SER A 87 -26.64 -5.75 -7.50
N PRO A 88 -27.95 -6.03 -7.50
CA PRO A 88 -28.51 -7.19 -6.82
C PRO A 88 -27.77 -8.49 -7.11
N THR A 89 -27.57 -9.29 -6.08
CA THR A 89 -27.03 -10.65 -6.18
C THR A 89 -28.09 -11.66 -5.73
N SER A 90 -27.91 -12.95 -6.03
CA SER A 90 -28.84 -14.01 -5.58
C SER A 90 -29.06 -14.00 -4.06
N THR A 91 -28.03 -13.64 -3.29
CA THR A 91 -28.07 -13.53 -1.83
C THR A 91 -28.45 -12.13 -1.32
N GLY A 92 -28.54 -11.14 -2.21
CA GLY A 92 -28.78 -9.73 -1.89
C GLY A 92 -29.63 -9.06 -2.97
N PRO A 93 -30.94 -9.35 -3.04
CA PRO A 93 -31.83 -8.87 -4.11
C PRO A 93 -32.02 -7.35 -4.16
N SER A 94 -31.64 -6.63 -3.10
CA SER A 94 -31.65 -5.15 -3.07
C SER A 94 -30.33 -4.52 -3.51
N GLY A 95 -29.33 -5.32 -3.87
CA GLY A 95 -27.95 -4.83 -4.05
C GLY A 95 -27.30 -4.46 -2.72
N ALA A 96 -26.16 -3.77 -2.79
CA ALA A 96 -25.44 -3.30 -1.62
C ALA A 96 -24.76 -1.96 -1.91
N PHE A 97 -24.92 -1.00 -0.99
CA PHE A 97 -24.14 0.23 -1.00
C PHE A 97 -22.91 0.05 -0.09
N ILE A 98 -21.72 0.11 -0.70
CA ILE A 98 -20.46 -0.22 -0.01
C ILE A 98 -19.51 0.97 -0.12
N CYS A 99 -18.90 1.31 1.02
CA CYS A 99 -17.76 2.21 1.08
C CYS A 99 -16.49 1.42 1.42
N VAL A 100 -15.35 1.76 0.82
CA VAL A 100 -14.06 1.11 1.14
C VAL A 100 -13.05 2.13 1.64
N ALA A 101 -12.34 1.81 2.72
CA ALA A 101 -11.25 2.60 3.28
C ALA A 101 -9.97 1.77 3.41
N ILE A 102 -8.84 2.31 2.95
CA ILE A 102 -7.51 1.74 3.20
C ILE A 102 -6.96 2.38 4.47
N LEU A 103 -6.78 1.58 5.53
CA LEU A 103 -6.32 2.07 6.83
C LEU A 103 -4.80 2.13 6.95
N THR A 104 -4.08 1.19 6.31
CA THR A 104 -2.63 1.11 6.37
C THR A 104 -2.05 0.37 5.18
N GLY A 105 -0.74 0.55 4.96
CA GLY A 105 0.05 -0.24 4.03
C GLY A 105 1.01 -1.16 4.79
N ILE A 106 1.15 -2.39 4.32
CA ILE A 106 2.13 -3.36 4.80
C ILE A 106 3.03 -3.73 3.63
N ALA A 107 4.31 -3.41 3.76
CA ALA A 107 5.31 -3.67 2.74
C ALA A 107 6.70 -3.66 3.36
N ASP A 108 7.67 -4.26 2.68
CA ASP A 108 9.08 -4.04 3.02
C ASP A 108 9.47 -2.56 2.81
N VAL A 109 10.63 -2.14 3.30
CA VAL A 109 11.03 -0.72 3.27
C VAL A 109 11.06 -0.17 1.84
N VAL A 110 11.53 -0.98 0.88
CA VAL A 110 11.69 -0.57 -0.51
C VAL A 110 10.33 -0.41 -1.21
N SER A 111 9.43 -1.39 -1.06
CA SER A 111 8.08 -1.34 -1.63
C SER A 111 7.22 -0.30 -0.92
N MET A 112 7.41 -0.09 0.39
CA MET A 112 6.73 0.96 1.14
C MET A 112 7.05 2.34 0.58
N SER A 113 8.33 2.63 0.31
CA SER A 113 8.74 3.91 -0.29
C SER A 113 8.09 4.14 -1.66
N LYS A 114 7.92 3.10 -2.48
CA LYS A 114 7.21 3.22 -3.76
C LYS A 114 5.71 3.41 -3.58
N LEU A 115 5.11 2.71 -2.62
CA LEU A 115 3.70 2.79 -2.30
C LEU A 115 3.30 4.17 -1.78
N THR A 116 4.12 4.77 -0.93
CA THR A 116 3.82 6.06 -0.29
C THR A 116 4.42 7.26 -1.04
N GLY A 117 5.31 7.03 -1.99
CA GLY A 117 6.13 8.06 -2.62
C GLY A 117 7.18 8.67 -1.68
N PHE A 118 7.49 7.99 -0.59
CA PHE A 118 8.48 8.43 0.38
C PHE A 118 9.91 8.12 -0.08
N ILE A 119 10.88 8.79 0.55
CA ILE A 119 12.29 8.57 0.28
C ILE A 119 12.65 7.13 0.68
N SER A 120 13.43 6.44 -0.16
CA SER A 120 13.89 5.07 0.11
C SER A 120 14.97 5.03 1.18
N HIS A 121 15.41 3.83 1.57
CA HIS A 121 16.58 3.66 2.44
C HIS A 121 17.85 4.33 1.89
N SER A 122 17.95 4.65 0.60
CA SER A 122 19.07 5.43 0.04
C SER A 122 19.01 6.93 0.34
N GLY A 123 17.95 7.41 0.99
CA GLY A 123 17.78 8.81 1.37
C GLY A 123 18.83 9.34 2.35
N ASN A 124 18.97 10.65 2.38
CA ASN A 124 19.87 11.35 3.30
C ASN A 124 19.27 11.56 4.70
N HIS A 125 17.97 11.31 4.87
CA HIS A 125 17.27 11.41 6.15
C HIS A 125 17.03 10.01 6.72
N TYR A 126 17.05 9.91 8.04
CA TYR A 126 16.87 8.63 8.73
C TYR A 126 15.40 8.15 8.71
N TYR A 127 14.44 9.08 8.78
CA TYR A 127 13.00 8.81 8.62
C TYR A 127 12.33 9.87 7.75
N ASN A 128 11.22 9.51 7.10
CA ASN A 128 10.51 10.39 6.16
C ASN A 128 9.96 11.67 6.78
N PHE A 129 9.63 11.63 8.07
CA PHE A 129 9.12 12.78 8.82
C PHE A 129 10.12 13.31 9.85
N CYS A 130 11.40 12.96 9.72
CA CYS A 130 12.46 13.42 10.61
C CYS A 130 13.40 14.36 9.85
N THR A 131 13.90 15.40 10.52
CA THR A 131 14.90 16.32 9.95
C THR A 131 16.33 15.83 10.16
N ILE A 132 16.55 14.73 10.87
CA ILE A 132 17.88 14.22 11.17
C ILE A 132 18.49 13.65 9.89
N HIS A 133 19.60 14.26 9.48
CA HIS A 133 20.44 13.75 8.42
C HIS A 133 21.19 12.50 8.91
N LYS A 134 21.42 11.51 8.04
CA LYS A 134 22.12 10.28 8.40
C LYS A 134 23.50 10.52 9.02
N ALA A 135 24.17 11.59 8.62
CA ALA A 135 25.47 11.98 9.17
C ALA A 135 25.42 12.39 10.66
N GLN A 136 24.23 12.63 11.22
CA GLN A 136 24.01 13.09 12.59
C GLN A 136 23.33 12.04 13.46
N ILE A 137 23.34 10.77 13.03
CA ILE A 137 22.65 9.66 13.73
C ILE A 137 23.20 9.42 15.14
N GLU A 138 24.44 9.82 15.42
CA GLU A 138 25.06 9.68 16.75
C GLU A 138 24.59 10.77 17.74
N GLU A 139 23.88 11.80 17.28
CA GLU A 139 23.32 12.87 18.12
C GLU A 139 21.92 12.52 18.69
N ILE A 140 21.48 11.26 18.56
CA ILE A 140 20.19 10.77 19.07
C ILE A 140 20.21 10.75 20.60
N GLY A 141 19.74 11.84 21.19
CA GLY A 141 19.64 12.03 22.64
C GLY A 141 19.08 13.40 23.06
N THR A 142 18.97 14.34 22.12
CA THR A 142 18.31 15.64 22.34
C THR A 142 16.80 15.53 22.16
N PRO A 143 15.98 16.36 22.85
CA PRO A 143 14.52 16.19 22.86
C PRO A 143 13.93 16.26 21.44
N PHE A 144 13.11 15.25 21.11
CA PHE A 144 12.47 15.06 19.80
C PHE A 144 11.55 16.23 19.42
N HIS A 145 12.12 17.29 18.83
CA HIS A 145 11.36 18.45 18.35
C HIS A 145 11.54 18.70 16.86
N TYR A 146 11.54 17.66 16.03
CA TYR A 146 11.67 17.87 14.60
C TYR A 146 10.81 16.92 13.77
N THR A 147 9.50 17.12 13.86
CA THR A 147 8.55 16.54 12.90
C THR A 147 8.56 17.36 11.63
N HIS A 148 9.06 16.77 10.55
CA HIS A 148 8.94 17.31 9.20
C HIS A 148 7.48 17.15 8.75
N SER A 149 6.83 18.21 8.28
CA SER A 149 5.45 18.10 7.78
C SER A 149 5.43 17.40 6.42
N TYR A 150 4.27 16.83 6.03
CA TYR A 150 4.10 16.29 4.67
C TYR A 150 4.38 17.32 3.56
N LYS A 151 4.04 18.61 3.79
CA LYS A 151 4.35 19.70 2.86
C LYS A 151 5.86 19.86 2.68
N ASN A 152 6.61 19.82 3.78
CA ASN A 152 8.07 19.93 3.73
C ASN A 152 8.71 18.67 3.11
N HIS A 153 8.13 17.49 3.35
CA HIS A 153 8.60 16.24 2.75
C HIS A 153 8.51 16.30 1.22
N LYS A 154 7.38 16.78 0.70
CA LYS A 154 7.14 16.91 -0.73
C LYS A 154 8.14 17.83 -1.43
N SER A 155 8.55 18.94 -0.80
CA SER A 155 9.57 19.84 -1.37
C SER A 155 10.98 19.25 -1.35
N THR A 156 11.22 18.22 -0.52
CA THR A 156 12.52 17.54 -0.43
C THR A 156 12.68 16.45 -1.49
N ILE A 157 11.56 15.83 -1.93
CA ILE A 157 11.54 14.79 -2.99
C ILE A 157 11.52 15.39 -4.40
N ALA A 158 10.99 16.60 -4.58
CA ALA A 158 10.76 17.21 -5.89
C ALA A 158 12.00 17.85 -6.56
N LYS A 159 13.22 17.44 -6.19
CA LYS A 159 14.48 17.85 -6.81
C LYS A 159 15.15 16.64 -7.45
#